data_AF-A0A2L2Z2U9-F1
#
_entry.id   AF-A0A2L2Z2U9-F1
#
_cell.length_a   1.000
_cell.length_b   1.000
_cell.length_c   1.000
_cell.angle_alpha   90.00
_cell.angle_beta   90.00
_cell.angle_gamma   90.00
#
_symmetry.space_group_name_H-M   'P 1'
#
loop_
_entity.id
_entity.type
_entity.pdbx_description
1 polymer ?
#
loop_
_entity_poly.entity_id
_entity_poly.type
_entity_poly.pdbx_seq_one_letter_code
_entity_poly.pdbx_strand_id
1 'polypeptide(L)'
;GYACPDEEGVFFHADVESGCQIFHRCEGTEMTTMACPAGEAFDYQSNQCKDKAFVSCLEIDSDHLHRHKRSSDRMVQSINREHLREGMKKLFRSVIPLIGETVRDVAP
;
A
#
# COMPACT_ATOMS: atom_id res chain seq x y z
N GLY A 1 -20.84 1.81 17.50
CA GLY A 1 -21.27 1.74 16.10
C GLY A 1 -20.30 2.55 15.26
N TYR A 2 -19.95 2.06 14.08
CA TYR A 2 -19.00 2.73 13.18
C TYR A 2 -19.66 3.96 12.53
N ALA A 3 -18.91 5.06 12.45
CA ALA A 3 -19.35 6.30 11.83
C ALA A 3 -18.34 6.73 10.76
N CYS A 4 -18.85 7.18 9.61
CA CYS A 4 -18.01 7.74 8.57
C CYS A 4 -17.60 9.17 8.92
N PRO A 5 -16.35 9.56 8.67
CA PRO A 5 -15.92 10.94 8.84
C PRO A 5 -16.64 11.84 7.82
N ASP A 6 -17.03 13.04 8.25
CA ASP A 6 -17.60 14.08 7.36
C ASP A 6 -16.45 14.85 6.67
N GLU A 7 -15.58 14.10 5.99
CA GLU A 7 -14.42 14.60 5.27
C GLU A 7 -14.46 14.13 3.82
N GLU A 8 -14.02 14.98 2.91
CA GLU A 8 -13.86 14.64 1.49
C GLU A 8 -12.83 13.51 1.34
N GLY A 9 -13.28 12.32 0.94
CA GLY A 9 -12.41 11.19 0.71
C GLY A 9 -13.10 9.83 0.83
N VAL A 10 -12.32 8.78 0.56
CA VAL A 10 -12.73 7.39 0.78
C VAL A 10 -11.99 6.86 1.99
N PHE A 11 -12.74 6.46 3.02
CA PHE A 11 -12.19 5.88 4.24
C PHE A 11 -12.64 4.43 4.37
N PHE A 12 -11.80 3.60 4.98
CA PHE A 12 -12.10 2.21 5.22
C PHE A 12 -11.99 1.90 6.71
N HIS A 13 -12.89 1.05 7.20
CA HIS A 13 -12.91 0.58 8.58
C HIS A 13 -13.22 -0.92 8.61
N ALA A 14 -12.22 -1.76 8.89
CA ALA A 14 -12.41 -3.17 9.18
C ALA A 14 -13.01 -3.41 10.56
N ASP A 15 -13.92 -4.37 10.64
CA ASP A 15 -14.51 -4.86 11.88
C ASP A 15 -13.58 -5.93 12.48
N VAL A 16 -12.95 -5.59 13.59
CA VAL A 16 -12.00 -6.48 14.29
C VAL A 16 -12.67 -7.68 14.94
N GLU A 17 -13.94 -7.58 15.35
CA GLU A 17 -14.69 -8.67 15.98
C GLU A 17 -14.90 -9.83 15.00
N SER A 18 -15.05 -9.52 13.71
CA SER A 18 -15.08 -10.47 12.59
C SER A 18 -13.70 -10.96 12.15
N GLY A 19 -12.63 -10.56 12.84
CA GLY A 19 -11.25 -10.81 12.41
C GLY A 19 -10.92 -10.09 11.11
N CYS A 20 -11.42 -8.85 10.94
CA CYS A 20 -11.29 -8.02 9.74
C CYS A 20 -11.86 -8.65 8.47
N GLN A 21 -12.76 -9.64 8.61
CA GLN A 21 -13.44 -10.21 7.46
C GLN A 21 -14.53 -9.27 6.95
N ILE A 22 -15.15 -8.49 7.83
CA ILE A 22 -16.10 -7.44 7.47
C ILE A 22 -15.37 -6.11 7.47
N PHE A 23 -15.67 -5.25 6.50
CA PHE A 23 -15.15 -3.90 6.44
C PHE A 23 -16.18 -2.93 5.89
N HIS A 24 -16.09 -1.68 6.34
CA HIS A 24 -16.94 -0.58 5.93
C HIS A 24 -16.14 0.36 5.05
N ARG A 25 -16.75 0.78 3.95
CA ARG A 25 -16.23 1.80 3.05
C ARG A 25 -17.10 3.03 3.18
N CYS A 26 -16.46 4.13 3.51
CA CYS A 26 -17.07 5.44 3.64
C CYS A 26 -16.72 6.28 2.43
N GLU A 27 -17.74 6.86 1.78
CA GLU A 27 -17.58 7.98 0.84
C GLU A 27 -18.32 9.18 1.45
N GLY A 28 -17.56 10.15 1.99
CA GLY A 28 -18.16 11.17 2.86
C GLY A 28 -18.93 10.51 4.01
N THR A 29 -20.22 10.85 4.17
CA THR A 29 -21.09 10.32 5.22
C THR A 29 -21.76 8.98 4.89
N GLU A 30 -21.61 8.49 3.66
CA GLU A 30 -22.27 7.26 3.22
C GLU A 30 -21.40 6.02 3.53
N MET A 31 -21.95 5.09 4.32
CA MET A 31 -21.29 3.85 4.72
C MET A 31 -21.81 2.64 3.95
N THR A 32 -20.93 1.93 3.27
CA THR A 32 -21.22 0.63 2.66
C THR A 32 -20.48 -0.48 3.41
N THR A 33 -21.18 -1.53 3.82
CA THR A 33 -20.57 -2.70 4.48
C THR A 33 -20.29 -3.78 3.45
N MET A 34 -19.08 -4.34 3.50
CA MET A 34 -18.59 -5.41 2.62
C MET A 34 -17.92 -6.50 3.43
N ALA A 35 -17.79 -7.68 2.84
CA ALA A 35 -17.09 -8.81 3.43
C ALA A 35 -16.02 -9.33 2.47
N CYS A 36 -14.85 -9.64 3.02
CA CYS A 36 -13.82 -10.37 2.32
C CYS A 36 -14.22 -11.83 2.10
N PRO A 37 -13.71 -12.46 1.03
CA PRO A 37 -13.84 -13.89 0.80
C PRO A 37 -13.43 -14.74 2.01
N ALA A 38 -13.88 -16.00 2.02
CA ALA A 38 -13.50 -16.95 3.07
C ALA A 38 -11.97 -17.16 3.08
N GLY A 39 -11.36 -17.07 4.27
CA GLY A 39 -9.91 -17.16 4.43
C GLY A 39 -9.15 -15.84 4.27
N GLU A 40 -9.84 -14.76 3.90
CA GLU A 40 -9.23 -13.43 3.73
C GLU A 40 -9.70 -12.42 4.78
N ALA A 41 -8.85 -11.44 5.06
CA ALA A 41 -9.12 -10.27 5.89
C ALA A 41 -8.75 -8.99 5.16
N PHE A 42 -9.41 -7.89 5.51
CA PHE A 42 -9.16 -6.58 4.95
C PHE A 42 -7.83 -6.01 5.44
N ASP A 43 -6.92 -5.74 4.51
CA ASP A 43 -5.64 -5.09 4.77
C ASP A 43 -5.73 -3.58 4.48
N TYR A 44 -5.74 -2.77 5.54
CA TYR A 44 -5.77 -1.31 5.45
C TYR A 44 -4.59 -0.70 4.67
N GLN A 45 -3.45 -1.40 4.59
CA GLN A 45 -2.29 -0.84 3.88
C GLN A 45 -2.51 -0.83 2.36
N SER A 46 -3.21 -1.84 1.85
CA SER A 46 -3.47 -2.00 0.42
C SER A 46 -4.92 -1.76 0.02
N ASN A 47 -5.80 -1.48 1.00
CA ASN A 47 -7.25 -1.37 0.85
C ASN A 47 -7.87 -2.57 0.12
N GLN A 48 -7.38 -3.77 0.40
CA GLN A 48 -7.76 -5.00 -0.29
C GLN A 48 -7.89 -6.17 0.69
N CYS A 49 -8.70 -7.15 0.32
CA CYS A 49 -8.72 -8.43 1.00
C CYS A 49 -7.44 -9.21 0.66
N LYS A 50 -6.80 -9.76 1.69
CA LYS A 50 -5.62 -10.61 1.59
C LYS A 50 -5.79 -11.81 2.51
N ASP A 51 -5.01 -12.86 2.26
CA ASP A 51 -4.98 -14.02 3.15
C ASP A 51 -4.73 -13.59 4.60
N LYS A 52 -5.60 -14.08 5.51
CA LYS A 52 -5.59 -13.74 6.93
C LYS A 52 -4.24 -13.96 7.59
N ALA A 53 -3.42 -14.90 7.10
CA ALA A 53 -2.09 -15.18 7.62
C ALA A 53 -1.10 -14.00 7.46
N PHE A 54 -1.36 -13.07 6.53
CA PHE A 54 -0.49 -11.93 6.25
C PHE A 54 -1.09 -10.58 6.66
N VAL A 55 -2.29 -10.56 7.24
CA VAL A 55 -2.98 -9.33 7.66
C VAL A 55 -2.90 -9.16 9.17
N SER A 56 -2.39 -8.02 9.61
CA SER A 56 -2.44 -7.64 11.03
C SER A 56 -3.80 -6.99 11.34
N CYS A 57 -4.75 -7.80 11.78
CA CYS A 57 -6.07 -7.34 12.22
C CYS A 57 -6.05 -7.03 13.72
N LEU A 58 -5.87 -5.77 14.08
CA LEU A 58 -5.85 -5.31 15.47
C LEU A 58 -6.70 -4.04 15.59
N GLU A 59 -7.26 -3.80 16.77
CA GLU A 59 -7.88 -2.51 17.10
C GLU A 59 -6.80 -1.43 17.04
N ILE A 60 -6.74 -0.72 15.92
CA ILE A 60 -5.91 0.47 15.81
C ILE A 60 -6.82 1.63 16.22
N ASP A 61 -6.68 2.08 17.47
CA ASP A 61 -7.29 3.34 17.93
C ASP A 61 -7.11 4.39 16.83
N SER A 62 -8.19 5.07 16.45
CA SER A 62 -8.27 5.93 15.27
C SER A 62 -7.24 7.08 15.26
N ASP A 63 -6.64 7.37 16.42
CA ASP A 63 -5.56 8.33 16.63
C ASP A 63 -4.17 7.81 16.19
N HIS A 64 -4.02 6.49 15.99
CA HIS A 64 -2.76 5.84 15.62
C HIS A 64 -2.63 5.46 14.14
N LEU A 65 -3.73 5.39 13.38
CA LEU A 65 -3.67 5.07 11.94
C LEU A 65 -3.04 6.22 11.11
N HIS A 66 -3.36 7.47 11.46
CA HIS A 66 -2.67 8.65 10.91
C HIS A 66 -1.19 8.65 11.27
N ARG A 67 -0.84 8.14 12.45
CA ARG A 67 0.54 8.06 12.92
C ARG A 67 1.32 6.93 12.27
N HIS A 68 0.69 5.79 11.96
CA HIS A 68 1.37 4.65 11.31
C HIS A 68 1.67 4.91 9.83
N LYS A 69 0.77 5.56 9.09
CA LYS A 69 1.07 6.02 7.72
C LYS A 69 2.25 6.99 7.73
N ARG A 70 2.24 7.97 8.66
CA ARG A 70 3.36 8.91 8.86
C ARG A 70 4.64 8.22 9.34
N SER A 71 4.55 7.14 10.12
CA SER A 71 5.70 6.37 10.64
C SER A 71 6.33 5.50 9.56
N SER A 72 5.52 4.81 8.74
CA SER A 72 6.00 4.06 7.57
C SER A 72 6.54 5.00 6.49
N ASP A 73 5.89 6.13 6.22
CA ASP A 73 6.42 7.16 5.30
C ASP A 73 7.74 7.75 5.81
N ARG A 74 7.88 8.00 7.12
CA ARG A 74 9.15 8.39 7.75
C ARG A 74 10.23 7.30 7.62
N MET A 75 9.87 6.03 7.70
CA MET A 75 10.80 4.92 7.49
C MET A 75 11.24 4.85 6.01
N VAL A 76 10.32 5.05 5.06
CA VAL A 76 10.63 5.15 3.62
C VAL A 76 11.54 6.35 3.32
N GLN A 77 11.34 7.48 4.00
CA GLN A 77 12.22 8.66 3.92
C GLN A 77 13.61 8.44 4.53
N SER A 78 13.77 7.45 5.43
CA SER A 78 15.06 7.11 6.05
C SER A 78 15.91 6.15 5.19
N ILE A 79 15.32 5.55 4.15
CA ILE A 79 16.05 4.74 3.17
C ILE A 79 16.76 5.70 2.22
N ASN A 80 18.09 5.75 2.29
CA ASN A 80 18.91 6.52 1.37
C ASN A 80 18.87 5.91 -0.06
N ARG A 81 17.87 6.30 -0.86
CA ARG A 81 17.67 5.84 -2.24
C ARG A 81 18.76 6.30 -3.20
N GLU A 82 19.65 7.20 -2.79
CA GLU A 82 20.74 7.69 -3.63
C GLU A 82 21.75 6.59 -3.97
N HIS A 83 22.00 5.65 -3.05
CA HIS A 83 22.95 4.56 -3.32
C HIS A 83 22.45 3.66 -4.47
N LEU A 84 21.17 3.30 -4.47
CA LEU A 84 20.54 2.51 -5.52
C LEU A 84 20.43 3.31 -6.83
N ARG A 85 20.09 4.60 -6.75
CA ARG A 85 20.00 5.50 -7.90
C ARG A 85 21.34 5.67 -8.61
N GLU A 86 22.42 5.88 -7.86
CA GLU A 86 23.77 5.99 -8.40
C GLU A 86 24.30 4.66 -8.93
N GLY A 87 23.98 3.55 -8.26
CA GLY A 87 24.26 2.21 -8.77
C GLY A 87 23.61 1.95 -10.12
N MET A 88 22.31 2.25 -10.24
CA MET A 88 21.58 2.10 -11.50
C MET A 88 22.10 3.05 -12.58
N LYS A 89 22.37 4.34 -12.28
CA LYS A 89 22.98 5.27 -13.25
C LYS A 89 24.32 4.77 -13.78
N LYS A 90 25.17 4.22 -12.90
CA LYS A 90 26.46 3.62 -13.30
C LYS A 90 26.26 2.42 -14.21
N LEU A 91 25.35 1.51 -13.84
CA LEU A 91 25.01 0.34 -14.66
C LEU A 91 24.46 0.75 -16.03
N PHE A 92 23.49 1.67 -16.09
CA PHE A 92 22.94 2.16 -17.35
C PHE A 92 24.01 2.82 -18.23
N ARG A 93 24.90 3.64 -17.66
CA ARG A 93 26.01 4.24 -18.41
C ARG A 93 26.94 3.20 -19.04
N SER A 94 27.12 2.06 -18.38
CA SER A 94 27.96 0.96 -18.89
C SER A 94 27.23 0.05 -19.89
N VAL A 95 25.93 -0.18 -19.69
CA VAL A 95 25.16 -1.20 -20.45
C VAL A 95 24.46 -0.60 -21.68
N ILE A 96 23.96 0.64 -21.61
CA ILE A 96 23.31 1.33 -22.74
C ILE A 96 24.18 1.34 -24.02
N PRO A 97 25.49 1.68 -23.99
CA PRO A 97 26.30 1.69 -25.20
C PRO A 97 26.50 0.29 -25.82
N LEU A 98 26.62 -0.75 -25.00
CA LEU A 98 26.71 -2.15 -25.46
C LEU A 98 25.44 -2.59 -26.16
N ILE A 99 24.29 -2.26 -25.57
CA ILE A 99 22.97 -2.52 -26.19
C ILE A 99 22.85 -1.72 -27.48
N GLY A 100 23.26 -0.44 -27.48
CA GLY A 100 23.24 0.41 -28.67
C GLY A 100 24.13 -0.07 -29.81
N GLU A 101 25.22 -0.78 -29.52
CA GLU A 101 26.05 -1.48 -30.50
C GLU A 101 25.31 -2.70 -31.09
N THR A 102 24.77 -3.56 -30.22
CA THR A 102 23.98 -4.72 -30.67
C THR A 102 22.71 -4.35 -31.44
N VAL A 103 22.09 -3.20 -31.16
CA VAL A 103 20.93 -2.70 -31.91
C VAL A 103 21.33 -2.19 -33.30
N ARG A 104 22.52 -1.58 -33.44
CA ARG A 104 23.06 -1.11 -34.72
C ARG A 104 23.45 -2.28 -35.65
N ASP A 105 23.85 -3.42 -35.09
CA ASP A 105 24.20 -4.61 -35.88
C ASP A 105 22.98 -5.43 -36.33
N VAL A 106 21.82 -5.24 -35.69
CA VAL A 106 20.57 -5.99 -35.97
C VAL A 106 19.55 -5.18 -36.78
N ALA A 107 19.68 -3.85 -36.83
CA ALA A 107 18.83 -2.97 -37.64
C ALA A 107 19.64 -2.34 -38.80
N PRO A 108 19.34 -2.65 -40.08
CA PRO A 108 19.94 -1.97 -41.22
C PRO A 108 19.46 -0.52 -41.37
#